data_AF-A0A849U0C2-F1
#
_entry.id   AF-A0A849U0C2-F1
#
_cell.length_a   1.000
_cell.length_b   1.000
_cell.length_c   1.000
_cell.angle_alpha   90.00
_cell.angle_beta   90.00
_cell.angle_gamma   90.00
#
_symmetry.space_group_name_H-M   'P 1'
#
loop_
_entity.id
_entity.type
_entity.pdbx_description
1 polymer ?
#
loop_
_entity_poly.entity_id
_entity_poly.type
_entity_poly.pdbx_seq_one_letter_code
_entity_poly.pdbx_strand_id
1 'polypeptide(L)'
;MGMGMAAMGRAYTQGAWEHFLHVLEEYPDDAEAIHWLVRAGTAQNRWDELSRHLCKYLVRNPADLAIRFALAGALVRGEQIEAASLEYETLRALAPTFDGLNELGQAIARKQAVSTMEAAHS
;
A
#
# COMPACT_ATOMS: atom_id res chain seq x y z
N MET A 1 24.16 -20.04 13.55
CA MET A 1 23.32 -18.89 13.14
C MET A 1 24.20 -17.96 12.31
N GLY A 2 24.03 -17.88 10.99
CA GLY A 2 24.91 -17.01 10.19
C GLY A 2 25.04 -17.23 8.68
N MET A 3 24.32 -18.18 8.05
CA MET A 3 24.42 -18.39 6.59
C MET A 3 23.16 -18.01 5.80
N GLY A 4 22.08 -17.60 6.47
CA GLY A 4 20.85 -17.20 5.80
C GLY A 4 20.93 -15.86 5.07
N MET A 5 21.74 -14.91 5.51
CA MET A 5 21.51 -13.50 5.18
C MET A 5 21.98 -13.04 3.78
N ALA A 6 22.84 -13.78 3.08
CA ALA A 6 23.41 -13.32 1.81
C ALA A 6 22.66 -13.76 0.55
N ALA A 7 21.85 -14.83 0.62
CA ALA A 7 21.04 -15.31 -0.51
C ALA A 7 19.58 -14.78 -0.51
N MET A 8 19.17 -14.10 0.58
CA MET A 8 17.78 -13.68 0.87
C MET A 8 17.29 -12.47 0.08
N GLY A 9 18.16 -11.73 -0.62
CA GLY A 9 17.80 -10.45 -1.24
C GLY A 9 16.97 -10.52 -2.54
N ARG A 10 16.92 -11.68 -3.21
CA ARG A 10 16.21 -11.81 -4.51
C ARG A 10 15.32 -13.06 -4.66
N ALA A 11 15.56 -14.12 -3.90
CA ALA A 11 14.76 -15.35 -3.97
C ALA A 11 13.63 -15.42 -2.93
N TYR A 12 13.68 -14.60 -1.87
CA TYR A 12 12.66 -14.59 -0.81
C TYR A 12 11.49 -13.65 -1.08
N THR A 13 11.54 -12.81 -2.11
CA THR A 13 10.41 -11.92 -2.44
C THR A 13 9.16 -12.70 -2.83
N GLN A 14 9.29 -13.86 -3.46
CA GLN A 14 8.15 -14.72 -3.79
C GLN A 14 7.50 -15.33 -2.53
N GLY A 15 8.28 -15.95 -1.65
CA GLY A 15 7.74 -16.62 -0.45
C GLY A 15 7.41 -15.69 0.72
N ALA A 16 7.99 -14.49 0.77
CA ALA A 16 7.74 -13.52 1.84
C ALA A 16 6.27 -13.10 1.89
N TRP A 17 5.64 -12.88 0.74
CA TRP A 17 4.24 -12.49 0.69
C TRP A 17 3.32 -13.51 1.37
N GLU A 18 3.42 -14.78 1.00
CA GLU A 18 2.61 -15.85 1.59
C GLU A 18 2.92 -16.05 3.07
N HIS A 19 4.20 -15.95 3.45
CA HIS A 19 4.61 -16.06 4.85
C HIS A 19 3.97 -14.96 5.71
N PHE A 20 4.06 -13.69 5.29
CA PHE A 20 3.47 -12.58 6.03
C PHE A 20 1.93 -12.57 5.97
N LEU A 21 1.34 -13.10 4.90
CA LEU A 21 -0.10 -13.33 4.87
C LEU A 21 -0.53 -14.32 5.95
N HIS A 22 0.17 -15.43 6.10
CA HIS A 22 -0.14 -16.41 7.14
C HIS A 22 0.02 -15.82 8.55
N VAL A 23 1.07 -15.02 8.78
CA VAL A 23 1.23 -14.30 10.04
C VAL A 23 0.06 -13.34 10.29
N LEU A 24 -0.44 -12.63 9.27
CA LEU A 24 -1.61 -11.76 9.40
C LEU A 24 -2.95 -12.53 9.53
N GLU A 25 -3.00 -13.81 9.16
CA GLU A 25 -4.14 -14.68 9.45
C GLU A 25 -4.19 -15.05 10.94
N GLU A 26 -3.04 -15.35 11.53
CA GLU A 26 -2.92 -15.63 12.97
C GLU A 26 -2.99 -14.35 13.83
N TYR A 27 -2.34 -13.28 13.37
CA TYR A 27 -2.18 -11.99 14.05
C TYR A 27 -2.61 -10.84 13.13
N PRO A 28 -3.93 -10.62 12.96
CA PRO A 28 -4.47 -9.63 12.02
C PRO A 28 -4.17 -8.16 12.36
N ASP A 29 -3.70 -7.89 13.58
CA ASP A 29 -3.37 -6.56 14.08
C ASP A 29 -1.85 -6.36 14.25
N ASP A 30 -1.04 -7.25 13.68
CA ASP A 30 0.42 -7.15 13.74
C ASP A 30 0.94 -6.06 12.77
N ALA A 31 1.37 -4.94 13.35
CA ALA A 31 1.91 -3.79 12.65
C ALA A 31 3.22 -4.09 11.89
N GLU A 32 4.03 -5.03 12.38
CA GLU A 32 5.27 -5.41 11.71
C GLU A 32 4.97 -6.29 10.49
N ALA A 33 4.10 -7.28 10.63
CA ALA A 33 3.70 -8.16 9.54
C ALA A 33 3.06 -7.41 8.37
N ILE A 34 2.20 -6.42 8.65
CA ILE A 34 1.58 -5.60 7.59
C ILE A 34 2.61 -4.72 6.88
N HIS A 35 3.61 -4.16 7.58
CA HIS A 35 4.70 -3.41 6.94
C HIS A 35 5.55 -4.29 6.02
N TRP A 36 5.84 -5.52 6.46
CA TRP A 36 6.53 -6.48 5.60
C TRP A 36 5.69 -6.89 4.39
N LEU A 37 4.37 -7.03 4.55
CA LEU A 37 3.45 -7.28 3.45
C LEU A 37 3.46 -6.12 2.43
N VAL A 38 3.46 -4.87 2.88
CA VAL A 38 3.61 -3.69 1.99
C VAL A 38 4.89 -3.78 1.18
N ARG A 39 6.02 -4.09 1.83
CA ARG A 39 7.31 -4.21 1.14
C ARG A 39 7.31 -5.36 0.14
N ALA A 40 6.77 -6.52 0.51
CA ALA A 40 6.68 -7.67 -0.37
C ALA A 40 5.74 -7.44 -1.56
N GLY A 41 4.58 -6.82 -1.34
CA GLY A 41 3.61 -6.47 -2.37
C GLY A 41 4.15 -5.43 -3.34
N THR A 42 4.85 -4.41 -2.82
CA THR A 42 5.52 -3.38 -3.61
C THR A 42 6.62 -3.97 -4.48
N ALA A 43 7.46 -4.86 -3.93
CA ALA A 43 8.53 -5.51 -4.68
C ALA A 43 8.01 -6.44 -5.79
N GLN A 44 6.82 -7.01 -5.62
CA GLN A 44 6.18 -7.91 -6.59
C GLN A 44 5.15 -7.22 -7.48
N ASN A 45 4.97 -5.90 -7.37
CA ASN A 45 3.92 -5.14 -8.05
C ASN A 45 2.50 -5.69 -7.84
N ARG A 46 2.22 -6.33 -6.69
CA ARG A 46 0.90 -6.90 -6.36
C ARG A 46 -0.01 -5.84 -5.72
N TRP A 47 -0.24 -4.74 -6.44
CA TRP A 47 -0.95 -3.57 -5.90
C TRP A 47 -2.40 -3.85 -5.52
N ASP A 48 -3.14 -4.58 -6.36
CA ASP A 48 -4.55 -4.93 -6.12
C ASP A 48 -4.78 -5.89 -4.96
N GLU A 49 -3.84 -6.80 -4.74
CA GLU A 49 -3.90 -7.73 -3.60
C GLU A 49 -3.48 -7.01 -2.33
N LEU A 50 -2.41 -6.21 -2.39
CA LEU A 50 -1.93 -5.39 -1.29
C LEU A 50 -3.00 -4.44 -0.78
N SER A 51 -3.69 -3.72 -1.67
CA SER A 51 -4.75 -2.79 -1.26
C SER A 51 -5.87 -3.48 -0.48
N ARG A 52 -6.26 -4.70 -0.89
CA ARG A 52 -7.27 -5.49 -0.18
C ARG A 52 -6.83 -5.91 1.23
N HIS A 53 -5.57 -6.32 1.39
CA HIS A 53 -5.04 -6.70 2.70
C HIS A 53 -4.87 -5.49 3.62
N LEU A 54 -4.35 -4.36 3.11
CA LEU A 54 -4.23 -3.13 3.88
C LEU A 54 -5.61 -2.58 4.31
N CYS A 55 -6.61 -2.66 3.43
CA CYS A 55 -7.98 -2.28 3.77
C CYS A 55 -8.53 -3.13 4.92
N LYS A 56 -8.36 -4.46 4.88
CA LYS A 56 -8.78 -5.35 5.99
C LYS A 56 -8.10 -5.00 7.32
N TYR A 57 -6.81 -4.65 7.28
CA TYR A 57 -6.07 -4.21 8.47
C TYR A 57 -6.61 -2.87 9.00
N LEU A 58 -6.85 -1.89 8.12
CA LEU A 58 -7.38 -0.57 8.50
C LEU A 58 -8.82 -0.60 9.03
N VAL A 59 -9.63 -1.58 8.64
CA VAL A 59 -10.96 -1.79 9.24
C VAL A 59 -10.84 -2.05 10.75
N ARG A 60 -9.80 -2.75 11.18
CA ARG A 60 -9.51 -3.00 12.60
C ARG A 60 -8.74 -1.86 13.24
N ASN A 61 -7.79 -1.27 12.49
CA ASN A 61 -6.89 -0.21 12.96
C ASN A 61 -7.08 1.08 12.15
N PRO A 62 -8.22 1.78 12.27
CA PRO A 62 -8.52 2.96 11.46
C PRO A 62 -7.66 4.18 11.80
N ALA A 63 -6.98 4.13 12.94
CA ALA A 63 -6.05 5.15 13.42
C ALA A 63 -4.63 4.99 12.84
N ASP A 64 -4.34 3.91 12.12
CA ASP A 64 -3.02 3.68 11.53
C ASP A 64 -2.85 4.49 10.23
N LEU A 65 -2.38 5.72 10.40
CA LEU A 65 -2.16 6.66 9.31
C LEU A 65 -1.05 6.19 8.35
N ALA A 66 -0.04 5.47 8.85
CA ALA A 66 1.05 4.96 8.04
C ALA A 66 0.56 3.92 7.04
N ILE A 67 -0.31 2.99 7.50
CA ILE A 67 -0.93 2.00 6.62
C ILE A 67 -1.95 2.64 5.67
N ARG A 68 -2.71 3.65 6.12
CA ARG A 68 -3.61 4.40 5.22
C ARG A 68 -2.84 5.10 4.10
N PHE A 69 -1.68 5.69 4.41
CA PHE A 69 -0.79 6.26 3.39
C PHE A 69 -0.26 5.18 2.43
N ALA A 70 0.17 4.04 2.95
CA ALA A 70 0.63 2.91 2.13
C ALA A 70 -0.48 2.37 1.22
N LEU A 71 -1.72 2.30 1.71
CA LEU A 71 -2.90 1.89 0.93
C LEU A 71 -3.15 2.86 -0.23
N ALA A 72 -3.19 4.17 0.06
CA ALA A 72 -3.38 5.17 -0.99
C ALA A 72 -2.26 5.10 -2.05
N GLY A 73 -1.01 4.94 -1.63
CA GLY A 73 0.12 4.74 -2.54
C GLY A 73 -0.01 3.48 -3.40
N ALA A 74 -0.43 2.36 -2.81
CA ALA A 74 -0.69 1.11 -3.53
C ALA A 74 -1.82 1.27 -4.55
N LEU A 75 -2.92 1.95 -4.19
CA LEU A 75 -4.05 2.21 -5.08
C LEU A 75 -3.64 3.07 -6.30
N VAL A 76 -2.82 4.11 -6.10
CA VAL A 76 -2.27 4.92 -7.20
C VAL A 76 -1.44 4.08 -8.17
N ARG A 77 -0.65 3.13 -7.65
CA ARG A 77 0.18 2.23 -8.47
C ARG A 77 -0.64 1.13 -9.15
N GLY A 78 -1.73 0.68 -8.54
CA GLY A 78 -2.72 -0.23 -9.11
C GLY A 78 -3.78 0.45 -9.98
N GLU A 79 -3.58 1.72 -10.36
CA GLU A 79 -4.48 2.48 -11.24
C GLU A 79 -5.90 2.71 -10.68
N GLN A 80 -6.11 2.44 -9.40
CA GLN A 80 -7.37 2.65 -8.68
C GLN A 80 -7.43 4.08 -8.11
N ILE A 81 -7.42 5.08 -8.99
CA ILE A 81 -7.24 6.48 -8.57
C ILE A 81 -8.40 7.02 -7.75
N GLU A 82 -9.64 6.61 -8.05
CA GLU A 82 -10.83 7.00 -7.28
C GLU A 82 -10.73 6.57 -5.82
N ALA A 83 -10.34 5.32 -5.57
CA ALA A 83 -10.14 4.80 -4.22
C ALA A 83 -8.97 5.49 -3.53
N ALA A 84 -7.87 5.76 -4.27
CA ALA A 84 -6.73 6.48 -3.73
C ALA A 84 -7.07 7.91 -3.28
N SER A 85 -7.90 8.63 -4.05
CA SER A 85 -8.40 9.95 -3.69
C SER A 85 -9.20 9.94 -2.39
N LEU A 86 -10.08 8.94 -2.20
CA LEU A 86 -10.88 8.83 -0.98
C LEU A 86 -9.99 8.63 0.26
N GLU A 87 -9.00 7.73 0.18
CA GLU A 87 -8.07 7.50 1.29
C GLU A 87 -7.18 8.71 1.56
N TYR A 88 -6.74 9.41 0.51
CA TYR A 88 -5.97 10.65 0.63
C TYR A 88 -6.76 11.76 1.34
N GLU A 89 -8.01 11.98 0.95
CA GLU A 89 -8.88 12.98 1.59
C GLU A 89 -9.13 12.63 3.06
N THR A 90 -9.33 11.35 3.36
CA THR A 90 -9.48 10.86 4.74
C THR A 90 -8.20 11.07 5.55
N LEU A 91 -7.03 10.74 4.99
CA LEU A 91 -5.74 10.96 5.61
C LEU A 91 -5.49 12.45 5.86
N ARG A 92 -5.83 13.32 4.91
CA ARG A 92 -5.71 14.78 5.04
C ARG A 92 -6.60 15.35 6.12
N ALA A 93 -7.83 14.83 6.25
CA ALA A 93 -8.75 15.24 7.29
C ALA A 93 -8.27 14.84 8.70
N LEU A 94 -7.66 13.66 8.83
CA LEU A 94 -7.18 13.15 10.11
C LEU A 94 -5.81 13.73 10.51
N ALA A 95 -4.90 13.85 9.55
CA ALA A 95 -3.53 14.28 9.75
C ALA A 95 -3.08 15.19 8.59
N PRO A 96 -3.50 16.47 8.60
CA PRO A 96 -3.15 17.41 7.54
C PRO A 96 -1.64 17.71 7.46
N THR A 97 -0.90 17.43 8.53
CA THR A 97 0.56 17.59 8.62
C THR A 97 1.32 16.28 8.41
N PHE A 98 0.67 15.24 7.88
CA PHE A 98 1.32 13.96 7.63
C PHE A 98 2.40 14.08 6.54
N ASP A 99 3.59 13.58 6.83
CA ASP A 99 4.71 13.63 5.89
C ASP A 99 4.42 12.78 4.65
N GLY A 100 4.63 13.35 3.46
CA GLY A 100 4.36 12.69 2.19
C GLY A 100 2.93 12.91 1.64
N LEU A 101 2.05 13.58 2.39
CA LEU A 101 0.68 13.87 1.93
C LEU A 101 0.69 14.70 0.62
N ASN A 102 1.54 15.72 0.53
CA ASN A 102 1.68 16.52 -0.69
C ASN A 102 2.20 15.70 -1.89
N GLU A 103 3.07 14.72 -1.68
CA GLU A 103 3.57 13.84 -2.74
C GLU A 103 2.48 12.90 -3.25
N LEU A 104 1.71 12.33 -2.33
CA LEU A 104 0.57 11.47 -2.64
C LEU A 104 -0.51 12.22 -3.42
N GLY A 105 -0.88 13.43 -2.99
CA GLY A 105 -1.84 14.29 -3.68
C GLY A 105 -1.39 14.62 -5.11
N GLN A 106 -0.11 14.95 -5.31
CA GLN A 106 0.44 15.17 -6.65
C GLN A 106 0.44 13.90 -7.52
N ALA A 107 0.71 12.74 -6.94
CA ALA A 107 0.69 11.47 -7.67
C ALA A 107 -0.74 11.11 -8.14
N ILE A 108 -1.74 11.31 -7.29
CA ILE A 108 -3.16 11.12 -7.60
C ILE A 108 -3.60 12.10 -8.70
N ALA A 109 -3.33 13.39 -8.53
CA ALA A 109 -3.71 14.42 -9.50
C ALA A 109 -3.08 14.17 -10.88
N ARG A 110 -1.80 13.77 -10.93
CA ARG A 110 -1.12 13.40 -12.17
C ARG A 110 -1.80 12.22 -12.85
N LYS A 111 -2.16 11.17 -12.11
CA LYS A 111 -2.83 9.99 -12.67
C LYS A 111 -4.25 10.31 -13.16
N GLN A 112 -5.02 11.08 -12.40
CA GLN A 112 -6.36 11.57 -12.82
C GLN A 112 -6.31 12.39 -14.11
N ALA A 113 -5.32 13.29 -14.24
CA ALA A 113 -5.13 14.08 -15.46
C ALA A 113 -4.84 13.18 -16.67
N VAL A 114 -4.02 12.14 -16.51
CA VAL A 114 -3.75 11.19 -17.60
C VAL A 114 -5.02 10.42 -18.01
N SER A 115 -5.76 9.87 -17.05
CA SER A 115 -7.00 9.12 -17.34
C SER A 115 -8.06 9.97 -18.03
N THR A 116 -8.19 11.24 -17.65
CA THR A 116 -9.15 12.18 -18.29
C THR A 116 -8.72 12.57 -19.70
N MET A 117 -7.43 12.71 -19.96
CA MET A 117 -6.90 13.02 -21.30
C MET A 117 -7.04 11.84 -22.27
N GLU A 118 -6.86 10.59 -21.81
CA GLU A 118 -7.06 9.39 -22.64
C GLU A 118 -8.53 9.20 -23.01
N ALA A 119 -9.46 9.45 -22.08
CA ALA A 119 -10.89 9.38 -22.34
C ALA A 119 -11.38 10.45 -23.33
N ALA A 120 -10.70 11.60 -23.41
CA ALA A 120 -11.05 12.68 -24.34
C ALA A 120 -10.51 12.46 -25.77
N HIS A 121 -9.70 11.42 -26.01
CA HIS A 121 -9.08 11.14 -27.31
C HIS A 121 -9.64 9.87 -27.99
N SER A 122 -10.77 9.33 -27.51
CA SER A 122 -11.49 8.18 -28.10
C SER A 122 -12.83 8.57 -28.72
#